data_AF-A0A522AI27-F1
#
_entry.id   AF-A0A522AI27-F1
#
_cell.length_a   1.000
_cell.length_b   1.000
_cell.length_c   1.000
_cell.angle_alpha   90.00
_cell.angle_beta   90.00
_cell.angle_gamma   90.00
#
_symmetry.space_group_name_H-M   'P 1'
#
loop_
_entity.id
_entity.type
_entity.pdbx_description
1 polymer ?
#
loop_
_entity_poly.entity_id
_entity_poly.type
_entity_poly.pdbx_seq_one_letter_code
_entity_poly.pdbx_strand_id
1 'polypeptide(L)'
;MTTVGTRSTRVPNFPRSENYGTRWNASPPNLDVRFGSPSRRSSMKMKAFLAVMIAVASLQLSGTSRADSSFPPVTITSISVGGGQVVLNWTGGRPTYQLQTRNDFSTPWVNLGAPSSNTVAVVPVTGAQAFFRVVSDFTARYQVVFNATWSQATHPAGWTTNAHWSGLVGGTHNSAVHFFRAGELATEGIRQMAEFGAKPQLLAEVGAAITNGTADFQLSGSGLRPSPGSVSLTFPQPMRRDYPLVTLVSMVAPSPDWFAGVDSLSLLENDQWLAAKTVTLYSMDAGTDSGLTYEAPDQATVPHIPVMQHTGFPALQNGVIVPFGTFTFTRLD
;
A
#
# COMPACT_ATOMS: atom_id res chain seq x y z
N MET A 1 57.44 33.24 30.40
CA MET A 1 58.32 33.18 29.21
C MET A 1 57.85 31.93 28.45
N THR A 2 57.18 32.00 27.31
CA THR A 2 57.52 32.73 26.09
C THR A 2 56.24 33.07 25.31
N THR A 3 56.28 34.20 24.62
CA THR A 3 55.18 34.94 24.00
C THR A 3 55.08 34.65 22.49
N VAL A 4 53.96 35.05 21.88
CA VAL A 4 53.71 35.33 20.44
C VAL A 4 53.37 34.10 19.57
N GLY A 5 52.33 34.11 18.71
CA GLY A 5 51.42 35.18 18.33
C GLY A 5 50.31 34.71 17.38
N THR A 6 49.23 35.50 17.40
CA THR A 6 48.04 35.45 16.56
C THR A 6 48.33 35.82 15.11
N ARG A 7 47.76 35.07 14.14
CA ARG A 7 47.61 35.53 12.76
C ARG A 7 46.17 35.37 12.28
N SER A 8 45.48 36.51 12.29
CA SER A 8 44.20 36.78 11.64
C SER A 8 44.42 36.89 10.12
N THR A 9 43.76 36.06 9.33
CA THR A 9 43.67 36.23 7.87
C THR A 9 42.39 37.00 7.51
N ARG A 10 42.63 38.17 6.91
CA ARG A 10 41.66 39.13 6.41
C ARG A 10 41.00 38.59 5.14
N VAL A 11 39.67 38.56 5.09
CA VAL A 11 38.90 38.37 3.85
C VAL A 11 38.79 39.71 3.13
N PRO A 12 39.14 39.84 1.84
CA PRO A 12 38.94 41.08 1.10
C PRO A 12 37.47 41.24 0.68
N ASN A 13 36.99 42.47 0.80
CA ASN A 13 35.64 42.93 0.52
C ASN A 13 35.68 43.83 -0.73
N PHE A 14 34.88 43.57 -1.78
CA PHE A 14 34.45 44.50 -2.86
C PHE A 14 33.50 43.77 -3.84
N PRO A 15 32.61 44.46 -4.61
CA PRO A 15 31.56 45.40 -4.22
C PRO A 15 30.16 44.96 -4.73
N ARG A 16 29.11 45.65 -4.25
CA ARG A 16 27.72 45.59 -4.74
C ARG A 16 27.61 45.95 -6.23
N SER A 17 26.84 45.18 -7.00
CA SER A 17 26.15 45.65 -8.20
C SER A 17 24.71 45.12 -8.22
N GLU A 18 23.79 46.03 -8.51
CA GLU A 18 22.34 45.83 -8.54
C GLU A 18 21.84 45.04 -9.76
N ASN A 19 20.73 44.32 -9.54
CA ASN A 19 19.58 44.07 -10.40
C ASN A 19 19.76 43.88 -11.92
N TYR A 20 19.51 42.65 -12.38
CA TYR A 20 18.60 42.23 -13.48
C TYR A 20 18.44 40.71 -13.28
N GLY A 21 17.32 40.12 -12.88
CA GLY A 21 16.04 40.12 -13.58
C GLY A 21 15.98 38.96 -14.58
N THR A 22 15.62 37.74 -14.15
CA THR A 22 14.76 36.78 -14.89
C THR A 22 14.61 35.44 -14.15
N ARG A 23 13.36 35.13 -13.77
CA ARG A 23 12.93 33.84 -13.20
C ARG A 23 12.67 32.86 -14.34
N TRP A 24 13.28 31.68 -14.29
CA TRP A 24 12.89 30.55 -15.14
C TRP A 24 11.70 29.83 -14.50
N ASN A 25 10.49 30.28 -14.83
CA ASN A 25 9.27 29.49 -14.68
C ASN A 25 8.99 28.84 -16.04
N ALA A 26 9.34 27.57 -16.20
CA ALA A 26 8.92 26.79 -17.36
C ALA A 26 7.50 26.27 -17.11
N SER A 27 6.50 27.08 -17.47
CA SER A 27 5.13 26.60 -17.71
C SER A 27 5.09 25.88 -19.06
N PRO A 28 4.43 24.72 -19.21
CA PRO A 28 4.22 24.11 -20.51
C PRO A 28 3.29 25.00 -21.38
N PRO A 29 3.39 24.91 -22.72
CA PRO A 29 2.62 25.77 -23.60
C PRO A 29 1.14 25.42 -23.51
N ASN A 30 0.33 26.36 -23.01
CA ASN A 30 -1.11 26.32 -23.17
C ASN A 30 -1.44 26.46 -24.66
N LEU A 31 -1.93 25.38 -25.27
CA LEU A 31 -2.53 25.46 -26.60
C LEU A 31 -3.94 26.04 -26.42
N ASP A 32 -4.05 27.34 -26.69
CA ASP A 32 -5.29 28.11 -26.60
C ASP A 32 -6.15 27.83 -27.85
N VAL A 33 -7.18 26.99 -27.73
CA VAL A 33 -8.18 26.81 -28.79
C VAL A 33 -9.40 27.67 -28.45
N ARG A 34 -9.38 28.93 -28.89
CA ARG A 34 -10.55 29.81 -28.85
C ARG A 34 -11.35 29.66 -30.14
N PHE A 35 -12.58 29.15 -30.04
CA PHE A 35 -13.53 29.25 -31.15
C PHE A 35 -14.32 30.57 -31.03
N GLY A 36 -14.23 31.38 -32.08
CA GLY A 36 -14.92 32.66 -32.19
C GLY A 36 -16.44 32.53 -32.15
N SER A 37 -17.06 33.44 -31.42
CA SER A 37 -18.51 33.63 -31.29
C SER A 37 -19.17 34.02 -32.62
N PRO A 38 -20.34 33.46 -32.99
CA PRO A 38 -21.19 34.07 -34.00
C PRO A 38 -22.04 35.19 -33.37
N SER A 39 -22.07 36.33 -34.05
CA SER A 39 -22.85 37.52 -33.74
C SER A 39 -24.37 37.29 -33.69
N ARG A 40 -25.05 38.04 -32.82
CA ARG A 40 -26.50 38.11 -32.59
C ARG A 40 -27.34 38.32 -33.88
N ARG A 41 -28.43 37.56 -34.07
CA ARG A 41 -29.83 38.03 -33.93
C ARG A 41 -30.90 36.97 -34.29
N SER A 42 -32.01 37.10 -33.56
CA SER A 42 -33.39 36.68 -33.85
C SER A 42 -33.93 35.43 -33.13
N SER A 43 -35.13 35.62 -32.61
CA SER A 43 -35.87 34.79 -31.68
C SER A 43 -36.40 33.51 -32.31
N MET A 44 -35.98 32.35 -31.80
CA MET A 44 -36.74 31.11 -31.94
C MET A 44 -36.47 30.22 -30.73
N LYS A 45 -37.55 29.62 -30.21
CA LYS A 45 -37.62 28.83 -28.98
C LYS A 45 -36.41 27.90 -28.84
N MET A 46 -35.55 28.20 -27.88
CA MET A 46 -34.33 27.45 -27.61
C MET A 46 -34.72 26.10 -26.97
N LYS A 47 -34.94 25.07 -27.79
CA LYS A 47 -34.67 23.71 -27.33
C LYS A 47 -33.19 23.71 -26.96
N ALA A 48 -32.87 23.54 -25.68
CA ALA A 48 -31.50 23.45 -25.22
C ALA A 48 -30.81 22.27 -25.93
N PHE A 49 -30.08 22.56 -26.99
CA PHE A 49 -29.14 21.63 -27.58
C PHE A 49 -27.94 21.58 -26.64
N LEU A 50 -27.87 20.52 -25.83
CA LEU A 50 -26.64 20.19 -25.11
C LEU A 50 -25.63 19.74 -26.16
N ALA A 51 -24.77 20.66 -26.60
CA ALA A 51 -23.68 20.33 -27.51
C ALA A 51 -22.65 19.49 -26.74
N VAL A 52 -22.58 18.20 -27.04
CA VAL A 52 -21.54 17.31 -26.51
C VAL A 52 -20.28 17.52 -27.34
N MET A 53 -19.31 18.25 -26.80
CA MET A 53 -17.97 18.36 -27.41
C MET A 53 -17.13 17.16 -26.96
N ILE A 54 -16.73 16.32 -27.91
CA ILE A 54 -15.84 15.18 -27.66
C ILE A 54 -14.42 15.63 -28.02
N ALA A 55 -13.54 15.67 -27.03
CA ALA A 55 -12.11 15.81 -27.22
C ALA A 55 -11.43 14.53 -26.73
N VAL A 56 -10.79 13.79 -27.63
CA VAL A 56 -9.93 12.66 -27.27
C VAL A 56 -8.51 13.20 -27.13
N ALA A 57 -8.04 13.32 -25.90
CA ALA A 57 -6.65 13.60 -25.60
C ALA A 57 -6.06 12.38 -24.85
N SER A 58 -5.17 11.64 -25.51
CA SER A 58 -4.37 10.61 -24.86
C SER A 58 -3.11 11.26 -24.30
N LEU A 59 -3.00 11.33 -22.97
CA LEU A 59 -1.76 11.72 -22.31
C LEU A 59 -1.12 10.46 -21.73
N GLN A 60 -0.01 10.02 -22.31
CA GLN A 60 0.79 8.92 -21.77
C GLN A 60 1.73 9.48 -20.71
N LEU A 61 1.43 9.20 -19.43
CA LEU A 61 2.36 9.43 -18.33
C LEU A 61 3.32 8.25 -18.28
N SER A 62 4.43 8.36 -19.01
CA SER A 62 5.51 7.36 -18.97
C SER A 62 6.29 7.52 -17.67
N GLY A 63 5.89 6.81 -16.61
CA GLY A 63 6.73 6.62 -15.44
C GLY A 63 7.96 5.79 -15.81
N THR A 64 9.15 6.40 -15.78
CA THR A 64 10.42 5.71 -15.99
C THR A 64 10.75 4.83 -14.78
N SER A 65 10.26 3.60 -14.76
CA SER A 65 10.89 2.47 -14.04
C SER A 65 10.25 1.17 -14.53
N ARG A 66 11.11 0.25 -15.01
CA ARG A 66 10.84 -1.06 -15.66
C ARG A 66 9.37 -1.54 -15.59
N ALA A 67 8.51 -1.00 -16.45
CA ALA A 67 7.29 -1.68 -16.83
C ALA A 67 7.69 -3.03 -17.43
N ASP A 68 7.01 -4.09 -17.00
CA ASP A 68 7.05 -5.38 -17.70
C ASP A 68 6.74 -5.11 -19.18
N SER A 69 7.75 -5.20 -20.03
CA SER A 69 7.69 -4.80 -21.44
C SER A 69 6.79 -5.69 -22.28
N SER A 70 6.15 -6.69 -21.68
CA SER A 70 5.22 -7.61 -22.32
C SER A 70 3.87 -6.98 -22.67
N PHE A 71 3.48 -5.86 -22.05
CA PHE A 71 2.22 -5.17 -22.36
C PHE A 71 2.44 -3.76 -22.92
N PRO A 72 1.85 -3.40 -24.07
CA PRO A 72 1.87 -2.03 -24.56
C PRO A 72 1.07 -1.11 -23.61
N PRO A 73 1.31 0.21 -23.58
CA PRO A 73 0.53 1.12 -22.74
C PRO A 73 -0.97 1.09 -23.07
N VAL A 74 -1.82 1.23 -22.06
CA VAL A 74 -3.27 1.34 -22.26
C VAL A 74 -3.60 2.60 -23.07
N THR A 75 -4.43 2.46 -24.10
CA THR A 75 -4.81 3.54 -25.00
C THR A 75 -6.32 3.48 -25.28
N ILE A 76 -7.02 4.58 -25.01
CA ILE A 76 -8.44 4.72 -25.41
C ILE A 76 -8.49 4.86 -26.93
N THR A 77 -9.17 3.92 -27.60
CA THR A 77 -9.26 3.85 -29.06
C THR A 77 -10.50 4.54 -29.60
N SER A 78 -11.58 4.59 -28.84
CA SER A 78 -12.77 5.36 -29.20
C SER A 78 -13.58 5.78 -27.99
N ILE A 79 -14.25 6.92 -28.15
CA ILE A 79 -15.30 7.41 -27.25
C ILE A 79 -16.47 7.81 -28.14
N SER A 80 -17.65 7.23 -27.90
CA SER A 80 -18.88 7.63 -28.56
C SER A 80 -19.94 7.98 -27.53
N VAL A 81 -20.82 8.92 -27.87
CA VAL A 81 -21.93 9.35 -27.03
C VAL A 81 -23.21 9.25 -27.84
N GLY A 82 -24.19 8.52 -27.31
CA GLY A 82 -25.46 8.29 -27.99
C GLY A 82 -26.45 7.55 -27.08
N GLY A 83 -27.75 7.78 -27.28
CA GLY A 83 -28.78 7.08 -26.50
C GLY A 83 -28.70 7.29 -24.97
N GLY A 84 -28.13 8.41 -24.51
CA GLY A 84 -27.91 8.69 -23.08
C GLY A 84 -26.72 7.93 -22.47
N GLN A 85 -25.84 7.35 -23.28
CA GLN A 85 -24.69 6.57 -22.84
C GLN A 85 -23.40 7.10 -23.48
N VAL A 86 -22.29 6.91 -22.77
CA VAL A 86 -20.92 7.01 -23.24
C VAL A 86 -20.37 5.60 -23.41
N VAL A 87 -19.87 5.27 -24.59
CA VAL A 87 -19.18 4.00 -24.84
C VAL A 87 -17.69 4.29 -25.02
N LEU A 88 -16.86 3.70 -24.17
CA LEU A 88 -15.40 3.80 -24.24
C LEU A 88 -14.83 2.46 -24.70
N ASN A 89 -13.93 2.49 -25.66
CA ASN A 89 -13.12 1.33 -26.05
C ASN A 89 -11.65 1.65 -25.84
N TRP A 90 -10.87 0.67 -25.41
CA TRP A 90 -9.41 0.80 -25.24
C TRP A 90 -8.68 -0.46 -25.67
N THR A 91 -7.37 -0.37 -25.83
CA THR A 91 -6.47 -1.50 -26.09
C THR A 91 -5.18 -1.34 -25.31
N GLY A 92 -4.41 -2.42 -25.19
CA GLY A 92 -3.17 -2.45 -24.41
C GLY A 92 -3.42 -2.39 -22.91
N GLY A 93 -2.32 -2.35 -22.16
CA GLY A 93 -2.28 -2.53 -20.72
C GLY A 93 -2.39 -4.00 -20.33
N ARG A 94 -2.03 -4.27 -19.08
CA ARG A 94 -2.25 -5.57 -18.43
C ARG A 94 -3.63 -5.55 -17.76
N PRO A 95 -4.53 -6.52 -17.98
CA PRO A 95 -5.74 -6.66 -17.17
C PRO A 95 -5.41 -6.95 -15.69
N THR A 96 -6.27 -6.64 -14.73
CA THR A 96 -7.60 -6.02 -14.88
C THR A 96 -7.52 -4.50 -15.07
N TYR A 97 -8.59 -3.93 -15.61
CA TYR A 97 -8.78 -2.50 -15.81
C TYR A 97 -9.79 -1.94 -14.82
N GLN A 98 -9.53 -0.74 -14.31
CA GLN A 98 -10.50 0.06 -13.58
C GLN A 98 -10.82 1.32 -14.37
N LEU A 99 -12.07 1.46 -14.80
CA LEU A 99 -12.57 2.72 -15.32
C LEU A 99 -12.72 3.70 -14.16
N GLN A 100 -12.25 4.93 -14.35
CA GLN A 100 -12.41 6.01 -13.40
C GLN A 100 -12.96 7.25 -14.08
N THR A 101 -13.70 8.05 -13.31
CA THR A 101 -14.25 9.32 -13.77
C THR A 101 -14.01 10.46 -12.78
N ARG A 102 -14.15 11.68 -13.29
CA ARG A 102 -14.24 12.93 -12.53
C ARG A 102 -14.98 13.96 -13.37
N ASN A 103 -15.53 14.99 -12.73
CA ASN A 103 -16.33 16.00 -13.43
C ASN A 103 -15.53 17.27 -13.77
N ASP A 104 -14.39 17.46 -13.11
CA ASP A 104 -13.50 18.60 -13.32
C ASP A 104 -12.04 18.20 -13.02
N PHE A 105 -11.09 19.08 -13.31
CA PHE A 105 -9.66 18.79 -13.13
C PHE A 105 -9.18 18.88 -11.67
N SER A 106 -9.97 19.47 -10.78
CA SER A 106 -9.67 19.68 -9.36
C SER A 106 -10.20 18.56 -8.45
N THR A 107 -11.15 17.75 -8.93
CA THR A 107 -11.71 16.63 -8.18
C THR A 107 -10.88 15.36 -8.32
N PRO A 108 -10.81 14.51 -7.27
CA PRO A 108 -10.14 13.23 -7.34
C PRO A 108 -10.86 12.29 -8.32
N TRP A 109 -10.10 11.36 -8.88
CA TRP A 109 -10.67 10.28 -9.68
C TRP A 109 -11.49 9.33 -8.82
N VAL A 110 -12.66 8.93 -9.32
CA VAL A 110 -13.58 8.00 -8.66
C VAL A 110 -13.71 6.73 -9.51
N ASN A 111 -13.65 5.57 -8.88
CA ASN A 111 -13.88 4.27 -9.54
C ASN A 111 -15.32 4.16 -10.05
N LEU A 112 -15.47 3.75 -11.32
CA LEU A 112 -16.75 3.40 -11.92
C LEU A 112 -16.87 1.88 -12.04
N GLY A 113 -17.80 1.30 -11.28
CA GLY A 113 -18.02 -0.13 -11.26
C GLY A 113 -16.83 -0.93 -10.71
N ALA A 114 -16.93 -2.25 -10.79
CA ALA A 114 -15.87 -3.16 -10.39
C ALA A 114 -14.76 -3.25 -11.46
N PRO A 115 -13.52 -3.62 -11.07
CA PRO A 115 -12.47 -3.94 -12.03
C PRO A 115 -12.91 -5.02 -13.03
N SER A 116 -12.50 -4.89 -14.29
CA SER A 116 -12.90 -5.79 -15.37
C SER A 116 -11.74 -6.11 -16.31
N SER A 117 -11.77 -7.28 -16.93
CA SER A 117 -10.86 -7.61 -18.04
C SER A 117 -11.39 -7.16 -19.41
N ASN A 118 -12.60 -6.60 -19.46
CA ASN A 118 -13.18 -6.05 -20.68
C ASN A 118 -12.38 -4.84 -21.15
N THR A 119 -12.36 -4.63 -22.46
CA THR A 119 -11.74 -3.47 -23.11
C THR A 119 -12.77 -2.45 -23.60
N VAL A 120 -14.00 -2.57 -23.09
CA VAL A 120 -15.13 -1.70 -23.38
C VAL A 120 -15.90 -1.42 -22.10
N ALA A 121 -16.39 -0.18 -21.96
CA ALA A 121 -17.31 0.21 -20.91
C ALA A 121 -18.42 1.08 -21.47
N VAL A 122 -19.63 0.89 -20.92
CA VAL A 122 -20.81 1.70 -21.21
C VAL A 122 -21.20 2.43 -19.93
N VAL A 123 -21.18 3.76 -19.97
CA VAL A 123 -21.43 4.63 -18.82
C VAL A 123 -22.65 5.52 -19.10
N PRO A 124 -23.65 5.60 -18.21
CA PRO A 124 -24.75 6.56 -18.37
C PRO A 124 -24.25 8.00 -18.37
N VAL A 125 -24.83 8.86 -19.22
CA VAL A 125 -24.56 10.31 -19.18
C VAL A 125 -25.32 10.90 -17.99
N THR A 126 -24.60 11.16 -16.90
CA THR A 126 -25.19 11.69 -15.65
C THR A 126 -24.95 13.19 -15.43
N GLY A 127 -24.16 13.85 -16.30
CA GLY A 127 -23.80 15.25 -16.15
C GLY A 127 -23.42 15.92 -17.46
N ALA A 128 -23.22 17.24 -17.41
CA ALA A 128 -22.86 18.05 -18.59
C ALA A 128 -21.41 17.80 -19.05
N GLN A 129 -20.54 17.37 -18.15
CA GLN A 129 -19.13 17.09 -18.42
C GLN A 129 -18.67 15.92 -17.56
N ALA A 130 -17.85 15.04 -18.15
CA ALA A 130 -17.14 13.97 -17.46
C ALA A 130 -15.80 13.71 -18.15
N PHE A 131 -14.79 13.42 -17.36
CA PHE A 131 -13.49 12.92 -17.81
C PHE A 131 -13.41 11.45 -17.46
N PHE A 132 -12.77 10.67 -18.33
CA PHE A 132 -12.56 9.24 -18.11
C PHE A 132 -11.08 8.91 -18.21
N ARG A 133 -10.63 7.97 -17.38
CA ARG A 133 -9.36 7.27 -17.58
C ARG A 133 -9.54 5.79 -17.32
N VAL A 134 -8.68 5.00 -17.96
CA VAL A 134 -8.58 3.56 -17.73
C VAL A 134 -7.28 3.32 -16.99
N VAL A 135 -7.35 2.75 -15.79
CA VAL A 135 -6.18 2.30 -15.04
C VAL A 135 -5.98 0.82 -15.33
N SER A 136 -4.88 0.47 -16.00
CA SER A 136 -4.49 -0.93 -16.22
C SER A 136 -3.73 -1.49 -15.02
N ASP A 137 -3.57 -2.80 -15.01
CA ASP A 137 -2.90 -3.56 -13.96
C ASP A 137 -3.47 -3.22 -12.58
N PHE A 138 -4.79 -3.09 -12.51
CA PHE A 138 -5.48 -2.57 -11.33
C PHE A 138 -5.49 -3.57 -10.17
N THR A 139 -5.41 -4.86 -10.48
CA THR A 139 -5.35 -5.92 -9.47
C THR A 139 -4.15 -6.84 -9.65
N ALA A 140 -3.67 -7.41 -8.54
CA ALA A 140 -2.62 -8.41 -8.54
C ALA A 140 -2.89 -9.47 -7.46
N ARG A 141 -2.82 -10.74 -7.83
CA ARG A 141 -2.97 -11.83 -6.86
C ARG A 141 -1.60 -12.27 -6.36
N TYR A 142 -1.48 -12.46 -5.05
CA TYR A 142 -0.23 -12.86 -4.40
C TYR A 142 -0.36 -14.19 -3.67
N GLN A 143 0.78 -14.84 -3.49
CA GLN A 143 1.01 -15.82 -2.44
C GLN A 143 2.09 -15.27 -1.52
N VAL A 144 1.93 -15.49 -0.21
CA VAL A 144 3.00 -15.31 0.77
C VAL A 144 3.53 -16.67 1.22
N VAL A 145 4.84 -16.79 1.32
CA VAL A 145 5.53 -17.90 1.99
C VAL A 145 6.17 -17.36 3.26
N PHE A 146 5.78 -17.92 4.40
CA PHE A 146 6.48 -17.72 5.65
C PHE A 146 7.56 -18.79 5.80
N ASN A 147 8.82 -18.38 5.78
CA ASN A 147 9.96 -19.24 6.09
C ASN A 147 10.48 -18.88 7.48
N ALA A 148 10.12 -19.69 8.48
CA ALA A 148 10.53 -19.49 9.86
C ALA A 148 11.92 -20.08 10.09
N THR A 149 12.82 -19.26 10.63
CA THR A 149 14.19 -19.63 10.99
C THR A 149 14.40 -19.75 12.50
N TRP A 150 13.37 -19.47 13.32
CA TRP A 150 13.40 -19.66 14.77
C TRP A 150 13.61 -21.15 15.10
N SER A 151 14.77 -21.47 15.67
CA SER A 151 15.27 -22.84 15.91
C SER A 151 16.23 -22.85 17.09
N GLN A 152 16.54 -24.02 17.65
CA GLN A 152 17.57 -24.17 18.70
C GLN A 152 18.94 -23.62 18.26
N ALA A 153 19.26 -23.74 16.96
CA ALA A 153 20.53 -23.26 16.42
C ALA A 153 20.59 -21.74 16.31
N THR A 154 19.46 -21.09 15.97
CA THR A 154 19.41 -19.63 15.79
C THR A 154 19.12 -18.89 17.08
N HIS A 155 18.36 -19.49 18.01
CA HIS A 155 17.93 -18.90 19.28
C HIS A 155 18.06 -19.93 20.42
N PRO A 156 19.29 -20.32 20.81
CA PRO A 156 19.53 -21.41 21.77
C PRO A 156 19.08 -21.09 23.20
N ALA A 157 19.11 -19.81 23.59
CA ALA A 157 18.72 -19.40 24.93
C ALA A 157 17.22 -19.66 25.16
N GLY A 158 16.88 -20.38 26.24
CA GLY A 158 15.49 -20.69 26.59
C GLY A 158 14.77 -21.62 25.61
N TRP A 159 15.48 -22.28 24.68
CA TRP A 159 14.86 -23.09 23.64
C TRP A 159 13.92 -24.17 24.19
N THR A 160 12.78 -24.36 23.50
CA THR A 160 11.76 -25.37 23.82
C THR A 160 11.51 -26.31 22.64
N THR A 161 11.24 -27.58 22.94
CA THR A 161 10.93 -28.61 21.94
C THR A 161 9.55 -28.46 21.32
N ASN A 162 8.66 -27.68 21.94
CA ASN A 162 7.31 -27.40 21.45
C ASN A 162 7.24 -26.11 20.59
N ALA A 163 8.38 -25.61 20.10
CA ALA A 163 8.44 -24.41 19.28
C ALA A 163 7.60 -24.54 17.99
N HIS A 164 6.69 -23.60 17.78
CA HIS A 164 5.77 -23.53 16.65
C HIS A 164 5.30 -22.10 16.41
N TRP A 165 4.53 -21.91 15.35
CA TRP A 165 3.90 -20.64 14.99
C TRP A 165 2.39 -20.81 14.88
N SER A 166 1.63 -19.85 15.39
CA SER A 166 0.19 -19.84 15.19
C SER A 166 -0.16 -19.61 13.71
N GLY A 167 -1.43 -19.82 13.36
CA GLY A 167 -1.85 -19.59 11.98
C GLY A 167 -1.69 -18.12 11.56
N LEU A 168 -1.20 -17.91 10.34
CA LEU A 168 -1.12 -16.58 9.74
C LEU A 168 -2.50 -15.91 9.76
N VAL A 169 -2.55 -14.64 10.17
CA VAL A 169 -3.79 -13.86 10.23
C VAL A 169 -3.54 -12.38 9.95
N GLY A 170 -4.47 -11.72 9.28
CA GLY A 170 -4.37 -10.30 8.95
C GLY A 170 -5.35 -9.89 7.84
N GLY A 171 -4.95 -8.94 6.99
CA GLY A 171 -5.78 -8.44 5.91
C GLY A 171 -5.07 -7.48 4.97
N THR A 172 -5.74 -7.15 3.87
CA THR A 172 -5.31 -6.15 2.90
C THR A 172 -6.09 -4.86 3.09
N HIS A 173 -5.41 -3.72 3.03
CA HIS A 173 -6.02 -2.44 3.41
C HIS A 173 -5.36 -1.22 2.75
N ASN A 174 -5.94 -0.06 3.01
CA ASN A 174 -5.41 1.24 2.60
C ASN A 174 -4.79 1.96 3.80
N SER A 175 -4.22 3.15 3.56
CA SER A 175 -3.49 3.92 4.58
C SER A 175 -4.39 4.56 5.65
N ALA A 176 -5.71 4.44 5.56
CA ALA A 176 -6.63 4.98 6.56
C ALA A 176 -6.82 4.03 7.76
N VAL A 177 -6.21 2.85 7.75
CA VAL A 177 -6.22 1.88 8.85
C VAL A 177 -4.87 1.15 8.94
N HIS A 178 -4.52 0.72 10.14
CA HIS A 178 -3.49 -0.28 10.43
C HIS A 178 -3.99 -1.16 11.58
N PHE A 179 -3.55 -2.41 11.65
CA PHE A 179 -4.04 -3.37 12.65
C PHE A 179 -3.09 -3.57 13.84
N PHE A 180 -1.83 -3.20 13.68
CA PHE A 180 -0.88 -3.00 14.77
C PHE A 180 0.17 -1.99 14.33
N ARG A 181 0.84 -1.32 15.27
CA ARG A 181 1.96 -0.43 14.99
C ARG A 181 2.91 -0.37 16.17
N ALA A 182 4.21 -0.46 15.91
CA ALA A 182 5.20 -0.26 16.95
C ALA A 182 5.06 1.16 17.55
N GLY A 183 5.05 1.24 18.88
CA GLY A 183 4.79 2.47 19.62
C GLY A 183 3.30 2.78 19.87
N GLU A 184 2.38 1.94 19.41
CA GLU A 184 0.95 2.02 19.74
C GLU A 184 0.49 0.80 20.55
N LEU A 185 -0.62 0.93 21.29
CA LEU A 185 -1.20 -0.19 22.05
C LEU A 185 -1.76 -1.25 21.10
N ALA A 186 -1.57 -2.53 21.46
CA ALA A 186 -2.20 -3.64 20.76
C ALA A 186 -3.73 -3.54 20.84
N THR A 187 -4.42 -3.87 19.74
CA THR A 187 -5.86 -4.13 19.76
C THR A 187 -6.15 -5.43 20.50
N GLU A 188 -7.42 -5.67 20.87
CA GLU A 188 -7.82 -6.97 21.44
C GLU A 188 -7.54 -8.11 20.44
N GLY A 189 -7.69 -7.87 19.13
CA GLY A 189 -7.31 -8.83 18.10
C GLY A 189 -5.84 -9.21 18.11
N ILE A 190 -4.95 -8.23 18.26
CA ILE A 190 -3.51 -8.47 18.35
C ILE A 190 -3.15 -9.18 19.66
N ARG A 191 -3.72 -8.78 20.78
CA ARG A 191 -3.54 -9.46 22.07
C ARG A 191 -3.91 -10.94 21.99
N GLN A 192 -5.13 -11.23 21.52
CA GLN A 192 -5.63 -12.60 21.38
C GLN A 192 -4.78 -13.44 20.42
N MET A 193 -4.27 -12.82 19.35
CA MET A 193 -3.36 -13.47 18.41
C MET A 193 -2.00 -13.77 19.05
N ALA A 194 -1.45 -12.82 19.83
CA ALA A 194 -0.10 -12.92 20.39
C ALA A 194 -0.01 -13.79 21.64
N GLU A 195 -1.06 -13.88 22.46
CA GLU A 195 -1.09 -14.72 23.67
C GLU A 195 -1.59 -16.15 23.37
N PHE A 196 -2.56 -16.31 22.46
CA PHE A 196 -3.27 -17.59 22.27
C PHE A 196 -3.20 -18.14 20.84
N GLY A 197 -2.62 -17.38 19.90
CA GLY A 197 -2.66 -17.73 18.47
C GLY A 197 -4.08 -17.63 17.89
N ALA A 198 -4.99 -16.95 18.58
CA ALA A 198 -6.39 -16.85 18.22
C ALA A 198 -6.61 -15.80 17.12
N LYS A 199 -7.38 -16.18 16.11
CA LYS A 199 -7.69 -15.34 14.94
C LYS A 199 -9.03 -14.60 14.95
N PRO A 200 -10.11 -15.11 15.56
CA PRO A 200 -11.46 -14.57 15.33
C PRO A 200 -11.59 -13.06 15.57
N GLN A 201 -10.96 -12.55 16.64
CA GLN A 201 -11.05 -11.14 16.99
C GLN A 201 -10.34 -10.25 15.97
N LEU A 202 -9.11 -10.58 15.58
CA LEU A 202 -8.39 -9.81 14.55
C LEU A 202 -9.09 -9.87 13.19
N LEU A 203 -9.66 -11.02 12.83
CA LEU A 203 -10.47 -11.12 11.61
C LEU A 203 -11.72 -10.24 11.69
N ALA A 204 -12.39 -10.16 12.85
CA ALA A 204 -13.53 -9.27 13.06
C ALA A 204 -13.15 -7.79 12.91
N GLU A 205 -11.98 -7.38 13.42
CA GLU A 205 -11.42 -6.03 13.23
C GLU A 205 -11.19 -5.71 11.75
N VAL A 206 -10.60 -6.65 10.99
CA VAL A 206 -10.45 -6.51 9.53
C VAL A 206 -11.81 -6.44 8.84
N GLY A 207 -12.79 -7.25 9.27
CA GLY A 207 -14.16 -7.23 8.73
C GLY A 207 -14.87 -5.89 8.94
N ALA A 208 -14.67 -5.26 10.10
CA ALA A 208 -15.17 -3.92 10.38
C ALA A 208 -14.49 -2.87 9.47
N ALA A 209 -13.18 -2.98 9.25
CA ALA A 209 -12.45 -2.10 8.33
C ALA A 209 -12.93 -2.26 6.87
N ILE A 210 -13.28 -3.47 6.43
CA ILE A 210 -13.88 -3.71 5.10
C ILE A 210 -15.23 -2.99 5.00
N THR A 211 -16.07 -3.12 6.03
CA THR A 211 -17.38 -2.43 6.09
C THR A 211 -17.22 -0.91 6.03
N ASN A 212 -16.14 -0.38 6.60
CA ASN A 212 -15.80 1.04 6.60
C ASN A 212 -15.08 1.51 5.33
N GLY A 213 -14.80 0.64 4.36
CA GLY A 213 -14.09 0.99 3.12
C GLY A 213 -12.60 1.33 3.34
N THR A 214 -11.99 0.85 4.44
CA THR A 214 -10.56 1.01 4.73
C THR A 214 -9.76 -0.27 4.53
N ALA A 215 -10.43 -1.42 4.41
CA ALA A 215 -9.84 -2.71 4.04
C ALA A 215 -10.56 -3.39 2.87
N ASP A 216 -9.92 -4.37 2.22
CA ASP A 216 -10.49 -5.11 1.08
C ASP A 216 -10.84 -6.55 1.46
N PHE A 217 -9.91 -7.30 2.07
CA PHE A 217 -10.19 -8.67 2.52
C PHE A 217 -9.32 -9.19 3.65
N GLN A 218 -9.85 -10.22 4.31
CA GLN A 218 -9.19 -10.97 5.37
C GLN A 218 -8.17 -11.97 4.81
N LEU A 219 -7.08 -12.15 5.55
CA LEU A 219 -6.06 -13.18 5.34
C LEU A 219 -6.09 -14.15 6.53
N SER A 220 -6.23 -15.44 6.25
CA SER A 220 -6.17 -16.51 7.25
C SER A 220 -5.51 -17.74 6.66
N GLY A 221 -4.31 -18.09 7.16
CA GLY A 221 -3.52 -19.24 6.69
C GLY A 221 -3.20 -20.22 7.82
N SER A 222 -2.74 -21.42 7.48
CA SER A 222 -2.33 -22.41 8.49
C SER A 222 -1.14 -21.94 9.34
N GLY A 223 -0.97 -22.56 10.52
CA GLY A 223 0.23 -22.37 11.35
C GLY A 223 1.39 -23.26 10.88
N LEU A 224 2.50 -23.19 11.60
CA LEU A 224 3.68 -24.01 11.34
C LEU A 224 4.09 -24.75 12.62
N ARG A 225 4.04 -26.08 12.60
CA ARG A 225 4.45 -26.93 13.72
C ARG A 225 5.18 -28.17 13.19
N PRO A 226 6.44 -28.43 13.58
CA PRO A 226 7.30 -27.60 14.45
C PRO A 226 7.96 -26.41 13.71
N SER A 227 8.58 -25.51 14.48
CA SER A 227 9.56 -24.52 13.98
C SER A 227 10.99 -25.11 14.10
N PRO A 228 11.91 -24.83 13.15
CA PRO A 228 11.78 -24.04 11.94
C PRO A 228 11.05 -24.79 10.81
N GLY A 229 10.68 -24.08 9.75
CA GLY A 229 10.00 -24.66 8.60
C GLY A 229 9.33 -23.61 7.72
N SER A 230 8.43 -24.01 6.84
CA SER A 230 7.71 -23.06 5.99
C SER A 230 6.24 -23.39 5.83
N VAL A 231 5.42 -22.35 5.72
CA VAL A 231 3.99 -22.42 5.43
C VAL A 231 3.63 -21.33 4.41
N SER A 232 2.65 -21.58 3.55
CA SER A 232 2.22 -20.62 2.53
C SER A 232 0.75 -20.25 2.69
N LEU A 233 0.42 -19.05 2.21
CA LEU A 233 -0.95 -18.56 2.11
C LEU A 233 -1.12 -17.89 0.74
N THR A 234 -1.97 -18.49 -0.10
CA THR A 234 -2.44 -17.85 -1.32
C THR A 234 -3.56 -16.88 -0.96
N PHE A 235 -3.49 -15.64 -1.46
CA PHE A 235 -4.52 -14.64 -1.17
C PHE A 235 -5.85 -15.08 -1.81
N PRO A 236 -6.97 -15.00 -1.08
CA PRO A 236 -8.26 -15.55 -1.53
C PRO A 236 -8.80 -14.84 -2.77
N GLN A 237 -8.36 -13.61 -3.02
CA GLN A 237 -8.68 -12.82 -4.19
C GLN A 237 -7.53 -11.87 -4.55
N PRO A 238 -7.50 -11.32 -5.79
CA PRO A 238 -6.53 -10.30 -6.17
C PRO A 238 -6.64 -9.06 -5.29
N MET A 239 -5.50 -8.50 -4.86
CA MET A 239 -5.45 -7.18 -4.26
C MET A 239 -5.83 -6.11 -5.27
N ARG A 240 -6.37 -4.99 -4.80
CA ARG A 240 -6.67 -3.81 -5.62
C ARG A 240 -5.75 -2.65 -5.29
N ARG A 241 -5.49 -1.78 -6.27
CA ARG A 241 -4.59 -0.62 -6.12
C ARG A 241 -5.04 0.36 -5.04
N ASP A 242 -6.33 0.40 -4.72
CA ASP A 242 -6.88 1.22 -3.65
C ASP A 242 -6.73 0.60 -2.26
N TYR A 243 -6.26 -0.66 -2.16
CA TYR A 243 -5.91 -1.34 -0.91
C TYR A 243 -4.55 -2.07 -1.04
N PRO A 244 -3.45 -1.33 -1.27
CA PRO A 244 -2.16 -1.92 -1.64
C PRO A 244 -1.36 -2.46 -0.45
N LEU A 245 -1.82 -2.24 0.78
CA LEU A 245 -1.10 -2.56 2.01
C LEU A 245 -1.51 -3.92 2.54
N VAL A 246 -0.57 -4.62 3.15
CA VAL A 246 -0.78 -5.91 3.82
C VAL A 246 -0.35 -5.79 5.28
N THR A 247 -1.24 -6.17 6.19
CA THR A 247 -0.86 -6.57 7.55
C THR A 247 -1.03 -8.09 7.67
N LEU A 248 0.02 -8.76 8.16
CA LEU A 248 0.00 -10.20 8.39
C LEU A 248 0.89 -10.52 9.60
N VAL A 249 0.36 -11.30 10.55
CA VAL A 249 1.03 -11.63 11.81
C VAL A 249 0.89 -13.12 12.14
N SER A 250 1.80 -13.62 12.97
CA SER A 250 1.78 -14.95 13.56
C SER A 250 2.49 -14.95 14.91
N MET A 251 1.93 -15.67 15.87
CA MET A 251 2.46 -15.82 17.23
C MET A 251 3.71 -16.68 17.24
N VAL A 252 4.72 -16.25 18.00
CA VAL A 252 5.84 -17.10 18.42
C VAL A 252 5.35 -17.98 19.56
N ALA A 253 5.44 -19.31 19.44
CA ALA A 253 4.77 -20.18 20.39
C ALA A 253 5.66 -21.32 20.90
N PRO A 254 5.72 -21.58 22.21
CA PRO A 254 5.12 -20.78 23.29
C PRO A 254 5.84 -19.43 23.44
N SER A 255 5.09 -18.43 23.91
CA SER A 255 5.60 -17.15 24.40
C SER A 255 4.49 -16.49 25.25
N PRO A 256 4.83 -15.44 26.02
CA PRO A 256 3.84 -14.66 26.76
C PRO A 256 2.86 -13.97 25.80
N ASP A 257 3.37 -13.06 24.97
CA ASP A 257 2.58 -12.28 24.00
C ASP A 257 3.43 -11.90 22.76
N TRP A 258 4.33 -12.80 22.35
CA TRP A 258 5.30 -12.49 21.29
C TRP A 258 4.78 -12.93 19.93
N PHE A 259 5.03 -12.10 18.92
CA PHE A 259 4.64 -12.37 17.55
C PHE A 259 5.66 -11.87 16.54
N ALA A 260 5.49 -12.22 15.27
CA ALA A 260 6.22 -11.62 14.16
C ALA A 260 5.26 -11.32 13.02
N GLY A 261 5.56 -10.29 12.22
CA GLY A 261 4.70 -9.91 11.12
C GLY A 261 5.10 -8.64 10.41
N VAL A 262 4.21 -8.16 9.56
CA VAL A 262 4.36 -6.89 8.82
C VAL A 262 3.17 -5.98 9.09
N ASP A 263 3.43 -4.71 9.36
CA ASP A 263 2.42 -3.64 9.44
C ASP A 263 2.43 -2.86 8.12
N SER A 264 1.27 -2.73 7.47
CA SER A 264 1.07 -1.79 6.37
C SER A 264 2.09 -1.95 5.23
N LEU A 265 2.53 -3.18 4.93
CA LEU A 265 3.52 -3.43 3.89
C LEU A 265 2.88 -3.21 2.51
N SER A 266 3.36 -2.22 1.77
CA SER A 266 2.92 -2.02 0.38
C SER A 266 3.51 -3.07 -0.55
N LEU A 267 2.64 -3.71 -1.35
CA LEU A 267 3.05 -4.53 -2.50
C LEU A 267 2.96 -3.75 -3.83
N LEU A 268 2.62 -2.47 -3.76
CA LEU A 268 2.59 -1.53 -4.87
C LEU A 268 3.68 -0.47 -4.66
N GLU A 269 4.60 -0.31 -5.62
CA GLU A 269 5.64 0.72 -5.61
C GLU A 269 5.65 1.43 -6.97
N ASN A 270 5.70 2.77 -6.98
CA ASN A 270 5.70 3.58 -8.20
C ASN A 270 4.58 3.21 -9.19
N ASP A 271 3.36 3.01 -8.68
CA ASP A 271 2.19 2.58 -9.45
C ASP A 271 2.35 1.23 -10.16
N GLN A 272 3.23 0.36 -9.66
CA GLN A 272 3.46 -0.99 -10.19
C GLN A 272 3.41 -2.02 -9.06
N TRP A 273 2.68 -3.11 -9.32
CA TRP A 273 2.66 -4.26 -8.43
C TRP A 273 4.02 -4.96 -8.47
N LEU A 274 4.60 -5.21 -7.31
CA LEU A 274 5.88 -5.89 -7.19
C LEU A 274 5.74 -7.35 -7.65
N ALA A 275 6.65 -7.83 -8.50
CA ALA A 275 6.67 -9.24 -8.88
C ALA A 275 6.95 -10.15 -7.67
N ALA A 276 7.86 -9.71 -6.79
CA ALA A 276 8.10 -10.34 -5.50
C ALA A 276 8.61 -9.30 -4.48
N LYS A 277 8.34 -9.56 -3.19
CA LYS A 277 8.87 -8.80 -2.05
C LYS A 277 9.19 -9.75 -0.91
N THR A 278 10.45 -9.78 -0.48
CA THR A 278 10.86 -10.50 0.73
C THR A 278 11.12 -9.51 1.85
N VAL A 279 10.57 -9.79 3.04
CA VAL A 279 10.72 -8.98 4.24
C VAL A 279 11.22 -9.87 5.37
N THR A 280 12.28 -9.43 6.03
CA THR A 280 12.83 -10.05 7.24
C THR A 280 11.93 -9.78 8.43
N LEU A 281 11.64 -10.82 9.21
CA LEU A 281 10.76 -10.73 10.37
C LEU A 281 11.56 -10.78 11.66
N TYR A 282 11.23 -9.88 12.57
CA TYR A 282 11.76 -9.82 13.93
C TYR A 282 10.63 -10.09 14.92
N SER A 283 10.99 -10.58 16.11
CA SER A 283 10.03 -10.78 17.18
C SER A 283 9.61 -9.43 17.79
N MET A 284 8.31 -9.28 17.98
CA MET A 284 7.62 -8.16 18.60
C MET A 284 6.97 -8.64 19.90
N ASP A 285 6.89 -7.74 20.87
CA ASP A 285 6.15 -7.85 22.13
C ASP A 285 4.83 -7.08 21.96
N ALA A 286 3.69 -7.68 22.32
CA ALA A 286 2.38 -7.04 22.19
C ALA A 286 2.07 -6.05 23.31
N GLY A 287 2.80 -6.12 24.42
CA GLY A 287 2.70 -5.25 25.58
C GLY A 287 1.55 -5.61 26.53
N THR A 288 1.11 -6.86 26.52
CA THR A 288 -0.06 -7.36 27.25
C THR A 288 0.26 -8.45 28.27
N ASP A 289 1.40 -9.15 28.11
CA ASP A 289 1.94 -10.10 29.09
C ASP A 289 3.42 -9.79 29.41
N SER A 290 3.79 -9.82 30.70
CA SER A 290 5.10 -9.46 31.23
C SER A 290 6.02 -10.66 31.44
N GLY A 291 5.64 -11.85 30.97
CA GLY A 291 6.49 -13.03 30.98
C GLY A 291 7.83 -12.76 30.29
N LEU A 292 8.92 -13.30 30.85
CA LEU A 292 10.29 -12.99 30.37
C LEU A 292 10.93 -14.11 29.55
N THR A 293 10.29 -15.27 29.48
CA THR A 293 10.79 -16.46 28.79
C THR A 293 9.68 -17.08 27.94
N TYR A 294 10.04 -17.92 26.96
CA TYR A 294 9.07 -18.56 26.07
C TYR A 294 7.98 -19.36 26.80
N GLU A 295 8.31 -19.95 27.95
CA GLU A 295 7.39 -20.79 28.76
C GLU A 295 7.06 -20.13 30.11
N ALA A 296 7.21 -18.80 30.20
CA ALA A 296 6.80 -18.07 31.40
C ALA A 296 5.29 -18.27 31.65
N PRO A 297 4.86 -18.38 32.91
CA PRO A 297 3.44 -18.34 33.22
C PRO A 297 2.86 -16.95 32.89
N ASP A 298 1.57 -16.91 32.57
CA ASP A 298 0.83 -15.68 32.28
C ASP A 298 1.04 -14.64 33.38
N GLN A 299 1.43 -13.44 32.98
CA GLN A 299 1.65 -12.29 33.86
C GLN A 299 1.15 -11.02 33.17
N ALA A 300 -0.16 -10.74 33.26
CA ALA A 300 -0.75 -9.57 32.62
C ALA A 300 0.03 -8.25 32.90
N THR A 301 0.34 -7.53 31.82
CA THR A 301 1.00 -6.22 31.87
C THR A 301 -0.02 -5.14 32.23
N VAL A 302 0.08 -4.51 33.41
CA VAL A 302 -0.91 -3.51 33.86
C VAL A 302 -0.24 -2.18 34.22
N PRO A 303 -0.54 -1.07 33.51
CA PRO A 303 -1.35 -0.99 32.28
C PRO A 303 -0.63 -1.65 31.08
N HIS A 304 -1.38 -2.04 30.04
CA HIS A 304 -0.77 -2.47 28.78
C HIS A 304 0.22 -1.42 28.28
N ILE A 305 1.32 -1.87 27.68
CA ILE A 305 2.35 -1.02 27.08
C ILE A 305 2.26 -1.09 25.55
N PRO A 306 2.87 -0.14 24.82
CA PRO A 306 2.86 -0.17 23.37
C PRO A 306 3.64 -1.36 22.79
N VAL A 307 3.18 -1.84 21.63
CA VAL A 307 3.86 -2.86 20.84
C VAL A 307 5.29 -2.41 20.55
N MET A 308 6.26 -3.29 20.77
CA MET A 308 7.67 -2.98 20.56
C MET A 308 8.45 -4.16 19.98
N GLN A 309 9.49 -3.86 19.21
CA GLN A 309 10.41 -4.90 18.75
C GLN A 309 11.32 -5.33 19.89
N HIS A 310 11.55 -6.63 20.05
CA HIS A 310 12.55 -7.13 20.99
C HIS A 310 13.96 -6.67 20.59
N THR A 311 14.63 -5.97 21.50
CA THR A 311 16.06 -5.63 21.41
C THR A 311 16.94 -6.46 22.34
N GLY A 312 16.32 -7.25 23.22
CA GLY A 312 16.96 -8.19 24.13
C GLY A 312 16.53 -9.62 23.83
N PHE A 313 16.38 -10.44 24.86
CA PHE A 313 15.71 -11.73 24.73
C PHE A 313 14.30 -11.54 24.13
N PRO A 314 13.82 -12.42 23.22
CA PRO A 314 14.53 -13.56 22.63
C PRO A 314 15.42 -13.21 21.43
N ALA A 315 15.33 -11.99 20.87
CA ALA A 315 15.93 -11.65 19.58
C ALA A 315 17.46 -11.44 19.61
N LEU A 316 18.04 -11.00 20.72
CA LEU A 316 19.47 -10.71 20.84
C LEU A 316 20.27 -12.00 21.07
N GLN A 317 21.12 -12.36 20.11
CA GLN A 317 22.03 -13.50 20.17
C GLN A 317 23.45 -13.01 19.91
N ASN A 318 24.36 -13.23 20.87
CA ASN A 318 25.77 -12.81 20.77
C ASN A 318 25.95 -11.33 20.32
N GLY A 319 25.10 -10.43 20.83
CA GLY A 319 25.16 -9.00 20.52
C GLY A 319 24.50 -8.58 19.19
N VAL A 320 23.84 -9.49 18.48
CA VAL A 320 23.15 -9.22 17.21
C VAL A 320 21.67 -9.57 17.33
N ILE A 321 20.80 -8.70 16.81
CA ILE A 321 19.36 -9.00 16.68
C ILE A 321 19.17 -9.99 15.53
N VAL A 322 18.81 -11.23 15.87
CA VAL A 322 18.62 -12.32 14.92
C VAL A 322 17.15 -12.37 14.47
N PRO A 323 16.89 -12.51 13.17
CA PRO A 323 15.53 -12.61 12.66
C PRO A 323 14.90 -13.98 12.91
N PHE A 324 13.58 -13.98 13.03
CA PHE A 324 12.77 -15.18 13.28
C PHE A 324 12.30 -15.86 11.98
N GLY A 325 12.45 -15.19 10.84
CA GLY A 325 12.15 -15.73 9.53
C GLY A 325 11.97 -14.66 8.47
N THR A 326 11.34 -15.02 7.37
CA THR A 326 10.96 -14.09 6.31
C THR A 326 9.53 -14.34 5.82
N PHE A 327 8.85 -13.27 5.39
CA PHE A 327 7.75 -13.37 4.46
C PHE A 327 8.25 -13.08 3.04
N THR A 328 7.94 -13.96 2.10
CA THR A 328 8.16 -13.73 0.67
C THR A 328 6.81 -13.70 -0.03
N PHE A 329 6.40 -12.52 -0.47
CA PHE A 329 5.23 -12.29 -1.30
C PHE A 329 5.63 -12.43 -2.76
N THR A 330 4.93 -13.27 -3.52
CA THR A 330 5.15 -13.48 -4.95
C THR A 330 3.84 -13.29 -5.68
N ARG A 331 3.86 -12.45 -6.72
CA ARG A 331 2.73 -12.22 -7.60
C ARG A 331 2.47 -13.48 -8.44
N LEU A 332 1.22 -13.91 -8.54
CA LEU A 332 0.79 -15.15 -9.20
C LEU A 332 0.23 -14.95 -10.61
N ASP A 333 -0.14 -13.72 -10.95
CA ASP A 333 -0.67 -13.36 -12.26
C ASP A 333 0.16 -12.26 -12.90
#